data_AF-A0A8T5LMI3-F1
#
_entry.id   AF-A0A8T5LMI3-F1
#
_cell.length_a   1.000
_cell.length_b   1.000
_cell.length_c   1.000
_cell.angle_alpha   90.00
_cell.angle_beta   90.00
_cell.angle_gamma   90.00
#
_symmetry.space_group_name_H-M   'P 1'
#
loop_
_entity.id
_entity.type
_entity.pdbx_description
1 polymer ?
#
loop_
_entity_poly.entity_id
_entity_poly.type
_entity_poly.pdbx_seq_one_letter_code
_entity_poly.pdbx_strand_id
1 'polypeptide(L)'
;MRKKIVILSFILIVSLFLAAACSLTGSAVKNNDQCSSLESSAKDECYFEANKCSKIENKDIRDSCVAELAKIKKDIKVCDLIVSDKTKAYCQEEIAIIQNNQNICREIEDLYWRDNCNFHLGINNNKDVYCLLVSNTQQKEDCFKEIALATNNHILCEVLQDNEREGCIFKIAKITKNVEICQELSKPTNRDSCKYNIARLRGDKEICKQIGTRIIRESCEANF
;
A
#
# COMPACT_ATOMS: atom_id res chain seq x y z
N MET A 1 0.87 19.17 -44.53
CA MET A 1 -0.30 20.09 -44.51
C MET A 1 -1.52 19.60 -43.70
N ARG A 2 -1.50 18.44 -43.03
CA ARG A 2 -2.66 17.92 -42.27
C ARG A 2 -2.80 18.38 -40.81
N LYS A 3 -1.79 19.05 -40.22
CA LYS A 3 -1.81 19.51 -38.81
C LYS A 3 -2.56 20.82 -38.56
N LYS A 4 -2.82 21.65 -39.60
CA LYS A 4 -3.48 22.96 -39.43
C LYS A 4 -5.02 22.89 -39.38
N ILE A 5 -5.62 21.78 -39.82
CA ILE A 5 -7.09 21.64 -39.89
C ILE A 5 -7.71 21.27 -38.53
N VAL A 6 -6.97 20.56 -37.67
CA VAL A 6 -7.47 20.12 -36.35
C VAL A 6 -7.57 21.27 -35.35
N ILE A 7 -6.74 22.31 -35.49
CA ILE A 7 -6.70 23.44 -34.54
C ILE A 7 -7.87 24.41 -34.76
N LEU A 8 -8.38 24.55 -35.99
CA LEU A 8 -9.50 25.43 -36.29
C LEU A 8 -10.87 24.87 -35.84
N SER A 9 -11.03 23.54 -35.81
CA SER A 9 -12.28 22.92 -35.33
C SER A 9 -12.44 22.95 -33.81
N PHE A 10 -11.35 23.12 -33.04
CA PHE A 10 -11.43 23.18 -31.58
C PHE A 10 -11.84 24.57 -31.06
N ILE A 11 -11.56 25.64 -31.82
CA ILE A 11 -11.89 27.02 -31.44
C ILE A 11 -13.39 27.31 -31.59
N LEU A 12 -14.10 26.60 -32.47
CA LEU A 12 -15.54 26.80 -32.72
C LEU A 12 -16.46 26.08 -31.72
N ILE A 13 -15.96 25.12 -30.96
CA ILE A 13 -16.76 24.40 -29.94
C ILE A 13 -16.68 25.14 -28.58
N VAL A 14 -15.60 25.90 -28.33
CA VAL A 14 -15.44 26.68 -27.10
C VAL A 14 -16.33 27.94 -27.08
N SER A 15 -16.71 28.48 -28.24
CA SER A 15 -17.57 29.66 -28.32
C SER A 15 -19.07 29.36 -28.16
N LEU A 16 -19.51 28.10 -28.28
CA LEU A 16 -20.93 27.74 -28.15
C LEU A 16 -21.37 27.45 -26.70
N PHE A 17 -20.44 27.36 -25.75
CA PHE A 17 -20.75 27.11 -24.33
C PHE A 17 -20.88 28.38 -23.47
N LEU A 18 -20.68 29.58 -24.04
CA LEU A 18 -20.72 30.85 -23.31
C LEU A 18 -22.10 31.52 -23.24
N ALA A 19 -23.15 30.96 -23.83
CA ALA A 19 -24.48 31.59 -23.92
C ALA A 19 -25.55 31.03 -22.96
N ALA A 20 -25.21 30.10 -22.07
CA ALA A 20 -26.16 29.51 -21.10
C ALA A 20 -25.94 29.97 -19.65
N ALA A 21 -25.29 31.12 -19.45
CA ALA A 21 -25.16 31.76 -18.15
C ALA A 21 -26.13 32.94 -18.08
N CYS A 22 -27.23 32.78 -17.33
CA CYS A 22 -28.00 33.82 -16.63
C CYS A 22 -29.49 33.44 -16.57
N SER A 23 -29.84 32.54 -15.66
CA SER A 23 -31.16 32.46 -15.01
C SER A 23 -31.06 31.59 -13.75
N LEU A 24 -30.17 31.96 -12.81
CA LEU A 24 -30.29 31.48 -11.43
C LEU A 24 -30.84 32.64 -10.59
N THR A 25 -32.16 32.62 -10.41
CA THR A 25 -32.83 33.35 -9.35
C THR A 25 -32.30 32.83 -8.01
N GLY A 26 -31.54 33.68 -7.31
CA GLY A 26 -31.03 33.41 -5.97
C GLY A 26 -32.18 33.35 -4.96
N SER A 27 -32.79 32.18 -4.82
CA SER A 27 -33.48 31.82 -3.59
C SER A 27 -32.41 31.79 -2.50
N ALA A 28 -32.52 32.68 -1.51
CA ALA A 28 -31.71 32.63 -0.31
C ALA A 28 -31.86 31.23 0.28
N VAL A 29 -30.81 30.40 0.16
CA VAL A 29 -30.75 29.09 0.80
C VAL A 29 -30.77 29.38 2.29
N LYS A 30 -31.95 29.25 2.91
CA LYS A 30 -32.05 29.15 4.36
C LYS A 30 -31.17 27.98 4.73
N ASN A 31 -30.03 28.28 5.33
CA ASN A 31 -29.04 27.32 5.80
C ASN A 31 -29.66 26.61 7.00
N ASN A 32 -30.62 25.71 6.75
CA ASN A 32 -31.31 24.94 7.76
C ASN A 32 -30.34 23.83 8.16
N ASP A 33 -29.55 24.11 9.18
CA ASP A 33 -28.56 23.18 9.70
C ASP A 33 -29.28 22.02 10.40
N GLN A 34 -29.70 21.01 9.63
CA GLN A 34 -30.53 19.91 10.12
C GLN A 34 -29.91 19.19 11.34
N CYS A 35 -28.59 19.21 11.48
CA CYS A 35 -27.90 18.62 12.62
C CYS A 35 -28.11 19.40 13.92
N SER A 36 -28.41 20.70 13.89
CA SER A 36 -28.51 21.50 15.11
C SER A 36 -29.72 21.17 15.99
N SER A 37 -30.72 20.46 15.46
CA SER A 37 -31.87 19.96 16.22
C SER A 37 -31.64 18.59 16.86
N LEU A 38 -30.51 17.94 16.56
CA LEU A 38 -30.11 16.69 17.19
C LEU A 38 -29.34 16.99 18.50
N GLU A 39 -29.32 16.03 19.41
CA GLU A 39 -28.68 16.15 20.72
C GLU A 39 -27.57 15.11 20.90
N SER A 40 -26.57 15.44 21.73
CA SER A 40 -25.50 14.52 22.14
C SER A 40 -24.76 13.88 20.94
N SER A 41 -24.45 12.59 21.01
CA SER A 41 -23.70 11.86 19.99
C SER A 41 -24.35 11.88 18.60
N ALA A 42 -25.69 11.92 18.50
CA ALA A 42 -26.38 11.97 17.22
C ALA A 42 -26.11 13.29 16.46
N LYS A 43 -25.92 14.38 17.20
CA LYS A 43 -25.54 15.68 16.64
C LYS A 43 -24.14 15.65 16.05
N ASP A 44 -23.19 15.07 16.80
CA ASP A 44 -21.80 14.92 16.38
C ASP A 44 -21.66 14.02 15.15
N GLU A 45 -22.38 12.89 15.13
CA GLU A 45 -22.43 11.97 13.99
C GLU A 45 -23.00 12.65 12.73
N CYS A 46 -24.09 13.42 12.87
CA CYS A 46 -24.64 14.19 11.74
C CYS A 46 -23.63 15.21 11.18
N TYR A 47 -22.89 15.92 12.04
CA TYR A 47 -21.86 16.85 11.58
C TYR A 47 -20.64 16.14 10.99
N PHE A 48 -20.29 14.95 11.48
CA PHE A 48 -19.25 14.10 10.92
C PHE A 48 -19.58 13.72 9.47
N GLU A 49 -20.78 13.17 9.23
CA GLU A 49 -21.24 12.80 7.88
C GLU A 49 -21.28 14.00 6.92
N ALA A 50 -21.62 15.18 7.44
CA ALA A 50 -21.64 16.42 6.67
C ALA A 50 -20.24 17.07 6.49
N ASN A 51 -19.17 16.46 7.01
CA ASN A 51 -17.81 17.02 7.05
C ASN A 51 -17.71 18.41 7.69
N LYS A 52 -18.62 18.72 8.63
CA LYS A 52 -18.66 19.99 9.39
C LYS A 52 -17.91 19.84 10.71
N CYS A 53 -16.65 19.39 10.66
CA CYS A 53 -15.90 18.95 11.83
C CYS A 53 -15.83 20.01 12.94
N SER A 54 -15.74 21.29 12.61
CA SER A 54 -15.68 22.37 13.61
C SER A 54 -16.93 22.51 14.50
N LYS A 55 -18.03 21.83 14.15
CA LYS A 55 -19.28 21.81 14.92
C LYS A 55 -19.44 20.60 15.83
N ILE A 56 -18.49 19.67 15.79
CA ILE A 56 -18.49 18.45 16.62
C ILE A 56 -17.94 18.78 18.00
N GLU A 57 -18.69 18.45 19.05
CA GLU A 57 -18.35 18.73 20.45
C GLU A 57 -17.38 17.69 21.01
N ASN A 58 -17.60 16.40 20.71
CA ASN A 58 -16.68 15.33 21.09
C ASN A 58 -15.35 15.46 20.34
N LYS A 59 -14.26 15.64 21.09
CA LYS A 59 -12.92 15.88 20.52
C LYS A 59 -12.40 14.70 19.69
N ASP A 60 -12.67 13.46 20.09
CA ASP A 60 -12.18 12.27 19.37
C ASP A 60 -12.91 12.09 18.04
N ILE A 61 -14.24 12.30 18.03
CA ILE A 61 -15.04 12.29 16.79
C ILE A 61 -14.61 13.45 15.88
N ARG A 62 -14.39 14.63 16.46
CA ARG A 62 -13.93 15.80 15.71
C ARG A 62 -12.58 15.55 15.05
N ASP A 63 -11.62 15.05 15.81
CA ASP A 63 -10.27 14.78 15.30
C ASP A 63 -10.29 13.72 14.20
N SER A 64 -11.13 12.69 14.33
CA SER A 64 -11.39 11.70 13.28
C SER A 64 -12.01 12.34 12.02
N CYS A 65 -12.98 13.23 12.18
CA CYS A 65 -13.59 13.99 11.07
C CYS A 65 -12.53 14.83 10.34
N VAL A 66 -11.66 15.51 11.10
CA VAL A 66 -10.58 16.34 10.53
C VAL A 66 -9.60 15.47 9.75
N ALA A 67 -9.27 14.27 10.23
CA ALA A 67 -8.41 13.33 9.50
C ALA A 67 -9.02 12.89 8.16
N GLU A 68 -10.31 12.55 8.13
CA GLU A 68 -11.01 12.21 6.88
C GLU A 68 -11.08 13.41 5.92
N LEU A 69 -11.31 14.62 6.45
CA LEU A 69 -11.28 15.84 5.65
C LEU A 69 -9.88 16.10 5.05
N ALA A 70 -8.82 15.82 5.80
CA ALA A 70 -7.45 15.91 5.30
C ALA A 70 -7.24 14.94 4.13
N LYS A 71 -7.70 13.69 4.23
CA LYS A 71 -7.61 12.67 3.17
C LYS A 71 -8.35 13.09 1.91
N ILE A 72 -9.59 13.57 2.04
CA ILE A 72 -10.40 14.07 0.92
C ILE A 72 -9.71 15.23 0.21
N LYS A 73 -9.15 16.17 0.99
CA LYS A 73 -8.46 17.35 0.46
C LYS A 73 -7.03 17.06 0.00
N LYS A 74 -6.45 15.94 0.43
CA LYS A 74 -5.03 15.61 0.27
C LYS A 74 -4.11 16.72 0.78
N ASP A 75 -4.47 17.36 1.90
CA ASP A 75 -3.74 18.49 2.47
C ASP A 75 -3.25 18.18 3.88
N ILE A 76 -1.93 18.02 4.03
CA ILE A 76 -1.27 17.69 5.29
C ILE A 76 -1.51 18.75 6.38
N LYS A 77 -1.70 20.02 5.99
CA LYS A 77 -1.93 21.12 6.95
C LYS A 77 -3.25 20.97 7.69
N VAL A 78 -4.20 20.21 7.14
CA VAL A 78 -5.46 19.90 7.83
C VAL A 78 -5.20 19.01 9.05
N CYS A 79 -4.19 18.13 9.00
CA CYS A 79 -3.80 17.30 10.16
C CYS A 79 -3.31 18.15 11.34
N ASP A 80 -2.83 19.39 11.13
CA ASP A 80 -2.43 20.28 12.23
C ASP A 80 -3.60 20.79 13.07
N LEU A 81 -4.84 20.60 12.60
CA LEU A 81 -6.05 20.94 13.34
C LEU A 81 -6.49 19.84 14.33
N ILE A 82 -5.83 18.68 14.28
CA ILE A 82 -6.08 17.53 15.17
C ILE A 82 -5.35 17.77 16.49
N VAL A 83 -6.04 17.53 17.62
CA VAL A 83 -5.50 17.74 18.96
C VAL A 83 -4.84 16.48 19.52
N SER A 84 -5.40 15.31 19.22
CA SER A 84 -4.84 14.02 19.63
C SER A 84 -3.58 13.68 18.82
N ASP A 85 -2.42 13.60 19.47
CA ASP A 85 -1.14 13.27 18.81
C ASP A 85 -1.23 11.95 18.02
N LYS A 86 -1.89 10.93 18.60
CA LYS A 86 -2.10 9.64 17.94
C LYS A 86 -2.94 9.76 16.66
N THR A 87 -4.01 10.56 16.70
CA THR A 87 -4.88 10.76 15.53
C THR A 87 -4.21 11.65 14.49
N LYS A 88 -3.38 12.60 14.93
CA LYS A 88 -2.56 13.42 14.04
C LYS A 88 -1.53 12.57 13.29
N ALA A 89 -0.82 11.70 14.00
CA ALA A 89 0.13 10.77 13.40
C ALA A 89 -0.53 9.84 12.37
N TYR A 90 -1.71 9.29 12.67
CA TYR A 90 -2.52 8.54 11.70
C TYR A 90 -2.88 9.36 10.46
N CYS A 91 -3.36 10.60 10.66
CA CYS A 91 -3.69 11.51 9.56
C CYS A 91 -2.46 11.76 8.66
N GLN A 92 -1.30 12.02 9.26
CA GLN A 92 -0.05 12.25 8.53
C GLN A 92 0.38 11.03 7.71
N GLU A 93 0.28 9.82 8.28
CA GLU A 93 0.54 8.56 7.57
C GLU A 93 -0.34 8.43 6.32
N GLU A 94 -1.65 8.57 6.47
CA GLU A 94 -2.61 8.43 5.37
C GLU A 94 -2.29 9.40 4.23
N ILE A 95 -1.96 10.64 4.56
CA ILE A 95 -1.57 11.65 3.56
C ILE A 95 -0.23 11.30 2.91
N ALA A 96 0.75 10.79 3.68
CA ALA A 96 2.02 10.33 3.15
C ALA A 96 1.82 9.22 2.12
N ILE A 97 0.94 8.25 2.39
CA ILE A 97 0.61 7.14 1.48
C ILE A 97 -0.11 7.67 0.23
N ILE A 98 -1.16 8.49 0.40
CA ILE A 98 -1.95 9.06 -0.72
C ILE A 98 -1.06 9.89 -1.66
N GLN A 99 -0.10 10.63 -1.11
CA GLN A 99 0.81 11.48 -1.88
C GLN A 99 2.10 10.75 -2.29
N ASN A 100 2.32 9.52 -1.83
CA ASN A 100 3.56 8.78 -1.98
C ASN A 100 4.81 9.59 -1.54
N ASN A 101 4.71 10.25 -0.39
CA ASN A 101 5.69 11.23 0.09
C ASN A 101 6.33 10.78 1.41
N GLN A 102 7.51 10.16 1.32
CA GLN A 102 8.26 9.67 2.47
C GLN A 102 8.67 10.77 3.46
N ASN A 103 8.80 12.03 3.00
CA ASN A 103 9.19 13.12 3.89
C ASN A 103 8.17 13.32 5.02
N ILE A 104 6.88 13.11 4.73
CA ILE A 104 5.80 13.20 5.72
C ILE A 104 5.97 12.11 6.79
N CYS A 105 6.31 10.86 6.40
CA CYS A 105 6.59 9.80 7.37
C CYS A 105 7.69 10.18 8.37
N ARG A 106 8.72 10.92 7.94
CA ARG A 106 9.81 11.36 8.82
C ARG A 106 9.37 12.38 9.87
N GLU A 107 8.32 13.13 9.58
CA GLU A 107 7.76 14.15 10.46
C GLU A 107 6.79 13.55 11.49
N ILE A 108 6.43 12.27 11.37
CA ILE A 108 5.59 11.57 12.36
C ILE A 108 6.43 11.29 13.61
N GLU A 109 6.01 11.88 14.72
CA GLU A 109 6.66 11.73 16.03
C GLU A 109 6.41 10.35 16.64
N ASP A 110 5.16 9.87 16.55
CA ASP A 110 4.78 8.55 17.05
C ASP A 110 5.47 7.43 16.26
N LEU A 111 6.27 6.63 16.95
CA LEU A 111 7.10 5.60 16.34
C LEU A 111 6.26 4.52 15.62
N TYR A 112 5.13 4.13 16.19
CA TYR A 112 4.28 3.08 15.61
C TYR A 112 3.69 3.54 14.27
N TRP A 113 3.15 4.75 14.23
CA TRP A 113 2.61 5.32 13.00
C TRP A 113 3.68 5.63 11.95
N ARG A 114 4.87 6.06 12.38
CA ARG A 114 6.01 6.25 11.47
C ARG A 114 6.46 4.93 10.84
N ASP A 115 6.52 3.86 11.62
CA ASP A 115 6.89 2.53 11.12
C ASP A 115 5.84 2.01 10.12
N ASN A 116 4.54 2.12 10.43
CA ASN A 116 3.46 1.78 9.49
C ASN A 116 3.55 2.60 8.18
N CYS A 117 3.82 3.90 8.28
CA CYS A 117 3.97 4.78 7.13
C CYS A 117 5.09 4.29 6.17
N ASN A 118 6.27 3.99 6.71
CA ASN A 118 7.38 3.47 5.90
C ASN A 118 7.11 2.06 5.37
N PHE A 119 6.46 1.20 6.16
CA PHE A 119 6.02 -0.14 5.74
C PHE A 119 5.09 -0.07 4.51
N HIS A 120 4.03 0.74 4.58
CA HIS A 120 3.07 0.88 3.49
C HIS A 120 3.69 1.54 2.24
N LEU A 121 4.54 2.55 2.40
CA LEU A 121 5.29 3.09 1.27
C LEU A 121 6.22 2.04 0.65
N GLY A 122 6.87 1.20 1.46
CA GLY A 122 7.72 0.09 1.01
C GLY A 122 6.97 -0.84 0.08
N ILE A 123 5.85 -1.40 0.57
CA ILE A 123 5.04 -2.37 -0.16
C ILE A 123 4.38 -1.75 -1.39
N ASN A 124 3.72 -0.59 -1.25
CA ASN A 124 2.99 0.03 -2.36
C ASN A 124 3.89 0.42 -3.54
N ASN A 125 5.18 0.64 -3.29
CA ASN A 125 6.15 1.02 -4.31
C ASN A 125 7.12 -0.11 -4.70
N ASN A 126 7.07 -1.26 -4.03
CA ASN A 126 8.11 -2.29 -4.10
C ASN A 126 9.52 -1.73 -3.87
N LYS A 127 9.68 -0.88 -2.85
CA LYS A 127 10.95 -0.21 -2.50
C LYS A 127 11.40 -0.62 -1.10
N ASP A 128 12.32 -1.56 -1.06
CA ASP A 128 12.94 -2.13 0.14
C ASP A 128 13.68 -1.10 1.00
N VAL A 129 14.20 -0.02 0.39
CA VAL A 129 14.81 1.09 1.11
C VAL A 129 13.89 1.72 2.17
N TYR A 130 12.56 1.66 2.00
CA TYR A 130 11.63 2.13 3.02
C TYR A 130 11.49 1.12 4.18
N CYS A 131 11.62 -0.18 3.93
CA CYS A 131 11.62 -1.21 4.98
C CYS A 131 12.82 -1.03 5.93
N LEU A 132 13.96 -0.53 5.44
CA LEU A 132 15.12 -0.21 6.29
C LEU A 132 14.81 0.85 7.35
N LEU A 133 13.82 1.71 7.10
CA LEU A 133 13.41 2.80 7.99
C LEU A 133 12.40 2.36 9.07
N VAL A 134 11.86 1.14 8.97
CA VAL A 134 10.96 0.55 9.98
C VAL A 134 11.80 0.15 11.20
N SER A 135 11.43 0.57 12.40
CA SER A 135 12.20 0.30 13.61
C SER A 135 11.82 -1.05 14.23
N ASN A 136 10.53 -1.41 14.20
CA ASN A 136 10.03 -2.71 14.64
C ASN A 136 10.59 -3.85 13.77
N THR A 137 11.32 -4.79 14.39
CA THR A 137 11.99 -5.89 13.68
C THR A 137 11.03 -6.79 12.92
N GLN A 138 9.93 -7.23 13.54
CA GLN A 138 8.97 -8.12 12.89
C GLN A 138 8.32 -7.44 11.69
N GLN A 139 7.87 -6.21 11.86
CA GLN A 139 7.24 -5.45 10.77
C GLN A 139 8.23 -5.15 9.63
N LYS A 140 9.50 -4.92 9.95
CA LYS A 140 10.57 -4.79 8.95
C LYS A 140 10.74 -6.08 8.15
N GLU A 141 10.82 -7.22 8.82
CA GLU A 141 10.92 -8.53 8.16
C GLU A 141 9.70 -8.78 7.25
N ASP A 142 8.49 -8.51 7.73
CA ASP A 142 7.26 -8.61 6.93
C ASP A 142 7.31 -7.71 5.68
N CYS A 143 7.81 -6.48 5.82
CA CYS A 143 8.00 -5.55 4.69
C CYS A 143 8.92 -6.14 3.61
N PHE A 144 10.09 -6.65 4.02
CA PHE A 144 11.05 -7.27 3.10
C PHE A 144 10.47 -8.51 2.42
N LYS A 145 9.77 -9.35 3.18
CA LYS A 145 9.13 -10.58 2.69
C LYS A 145 8.07 -10.28 1.64
N GLU A 146 7.18 -9.32 1.88
CA GLU A 146 6.15 -8.93 0.90
C GLU A 146 6.78 -8.40 -0.39
N ILE A 147 7.80 -7.55 -0.30
CA ILE A 147 8.51 -7.03 -1.49
C ILE A 147 9.28 -8.14 -2.22
N ALA A 148 9.95 -9.04 -1.49
CA ALA A 148 10.66 -10.19 -2.07
C ALA A 148 9.72 -11.05 -2.93
N LEU A 149 8.52 -11.34 -2.40
CA LEU A 149 7.51 -12.13 -3.09
C LEU A 149 6.89 -11.37 -4.27
N ALA A 150 6.57 -10.09 -4.10
CA ALA A 150 5.98 -9.27 -5.17
C ALA A 150 6.93 -9.08 -6.36
N THR A 151 8.23 -8.97 -6.09
CA THR A 151 9.27 -8.73 -7.10
C THR A 151 10.01 -9.99 -7.54
N ASN A 152 9.74 -11.14 -6.91
CA ASN A 152 10.52 -12.38 -7.04
C ASN A 152 12.02 -12.20 -6.76
N ASN A 153 12.38 -11.23 -5.92
CA ASN A 153 13.77 -10.96 -5.54
C ASN A 153 14.15 -11.77 -4.30
N HIS A 154 14.70 -12.97 -4.51
CA HIS A 154 15.10 -13.86 -3.42
C HIS A 154 16.20 -13.30 -2.51
N ILE A 155 17.00 -12.33 -2.98
CA ILE A 155 18.06 -11.69 -2.17
C ILE A 155 17.44 -10.97 -0.96
N LEU A 156 16.22 -10.43 -1.10
CA LEU A 156 15.52 -9.77 0.00
C LEU A 156 15.10 -10.75 1.11
N CYS A 157 15.07 -12.06 0.85
CA CYS A 157 14.79 -13.06 1.87
C CYS A 157 15.93 -13.19 2.90
N GLU A 158 17.16 -12.70 2.60
CA GLU A 158 18.31 -12.78 3.51
C GLU A 158 18.15 -11.97 4.80
N VAL A 159 17.22 -11.01 4.82
CA VAL A 159 16.94 -10.18 6.00
C VAL A 159 16.04 -10.92 7.01
N LEU A 160 15.38 -12.01 6.60
CA LEU A 160 14.42 -12.74 7.41
C LEU A 160 15.09 -13.74 8.35
N GLN A 161 14.43 -14.08 9.45
CA GLN A 161 14.87 -15.19 10.31
C GLN A 161 14.84 -16.53 9.58
N ASP A 162 15.71 -17.47 9.98
CA ASP A 162 15.98 -18.74 9.29
C ASP A 162 14.75 -19.47 8.73
N ASN A 163 13.72 -19.68 9.55
CA ASN A 163 12.52 -20.41 9.11
C ASN A 163 11.72 -19.63 8.05
N GLU A 164 11.61 -18.31 8.21
CA GLU A 164 10.92 -17.46 7.24
C GLU A 164 11.72 -17.28 5.96
N ARG A 165 13.05 -17.13 6.09
CA ARG A 165 14.01 -17.08 4.98
C ARG A 165 13.89 -18.29 4.07
N GLU A 166 13.94 -19.50 4.64
CA GLU A 166 13.82 -20.75 3.87
C GLU A 166 12.49 -20.83 3.11
N GLY A 167 11.37 -20.45 3.76
CA GLY A 167 10.05 -20.43 3.13
C GLY A 167 9.96 -19.41 1.99
N CYS A 168 10.53 -18.22 2.18
CA CYS A 168 10.60 -17.14 1.19
C CYS A 168 11.38 -17.59 -0.06
N ILE A 169 12.61 -18.09 0.12
CA ILE A 169 13.46 -18.59 -0.97
C ILE A 169 12.78 -19.72 -1.74
N PHE A 170 12.22 -20.71 -1.02
CA PHE A 170 11.54 -21.85 -1.63
C PHE A 170 10.34 -21.40 -2.50
N LYS A 171 9.53 -20.47 -1.98
CA LYS A 171 8.35 -19.94 -2.70
C LYS A 171 8.77 -19.20 -3.97
N ILE A 172 9.79 -18.36 -3.91
CA ILE A 172 10.29 -17.62 -5.08
C ILE A 172 10.91 -18.57 -6.11
N ALA A 173 11.72 -19.55 -5.69
CA ALA A 173 12.29 -20.57 -6.57
C ALA A 173 11.18 -21.31 -7.35
N LYS A 174 10.09 -21.64 -6.67
CA LYS A 174 8.92 -22.31 -7.27
C LYS A 174 8.18 -21.41 -8.26
N ILE A 175 7.91 -20.14 -7.90
CA ILE A 175 7.20 -19.19 -8.76
C ILE A 175 7.98 -18.90 -10.04
N THR A 176 9.28 -18.61 -9.90
CA THR A 176 10.19 -18.33 -11.03
C THR A 176 10.62 -19.59 -11.78
N LYS A 177 10.37 -20.77 -11.20
CA LYS A 177 10.89 -22.06 -11.63
C LYS A 177 12.42 -22.04 -11.77
N ASN A 178 13.15 -21.23 -11.02
CA ASN A 178 14.61 -21.15 -11.09
C ASN A 178 15.25 -22.15 -10.11
N VAL A 179 15.91 -23.17 -10.65
CA VAL A 179 16.58 -24.23 -9.88
C VAL A 179 17.81 -23.73 -9.13
N GLU A 180 18.46 -22.66 -9.60
CA GLU A 180 19.65 -22.11 -8.97
C GLU A 180 19.32 -21.53 -7.60
N ILE A 181 18.15 -20.90 -7.45
CA ILE A 181 17.67 -20.35 -6.17
C ILE A 181 17.55 -21.45 -5.11
N CYS A 182 17.27 -22.70 -5.50
CA CYS A 182 17.24 -23.81 -4.54
C CYS A 182 18.57 -24.04 -3.84
N GLN A 183 19.71 -23.53 -4.34
CA GLN A 183 21.00 -23.70 -3.68
C GLN A 183 21.16 -22.81 -2.44
N GLU A 184 20.38 -21.73 -2.34
CA GLU A 184 20.40 -20.79 -1.21
C GLU A 184 19.70 -21.33 0.05
N LEU A 185 19.02 -22.47 -0.07
CA LEU A 185 18.40 -23.17 1.08
C LEU A 185 19.48 -23.92 1.86
N SER A 186 19.46 -23.76 3.18
CA SER A 186 20.52 -24.21 4.09
C SER A 186 20.57 -25.74 4.19
N LYS A 187 19.39 -26.38 4.31
CA LYS A 187 19.30 -27.83 4.52
C LYS A 187 19.36 -28.58 3.18
N PRO A 188 20.24 -29.57 2.99
CA PRO A 188 20.32 -30.36 1.75
C PRO A 188 18.96 -30.95 1.32
N THR A 189 18.17 -31.43 2.27
CA THR A 189 16.83 -31.98 2.01
C THR A 189 15.84 -30.92 1.48
N ASN A 190 15.94 -29.67 1.94
CA ASN A 190 15.14 -28.56 1.42
C ASN A 190 15.53 -28.22 -0.02
N ARG A 191 16.85 -28.18 -0.32
CA ARG A 191 17.38 -27.95 -1.68
C ARG A 191 16.86 -29.01 -2.65
N ASP A 192 16.94 -30.27 -2.25
CA ASP A 192 16.49 -31.41 -3.04
C ASP A 192 14.97 -31.41 -3.26
N SER A 193 14.18 -31.09 -2.22
CA SER A 193 12.72 -30.94 -2.33
C SER A 193 12.32 -29.78 -3.26
N CYS A 194 13.06 -28.67 -3.20
CA CYS A 194 12.88 -27.52 -4.08
C CYS A 194 13.12 -27.90 -5.56
N LYS A 195 14.26 -28.56 -5.84
CA LYS A 195 14.60 -29.08 -7.18
C LYS A 195 13.53 -30.03 -7.72
N TYR A 196 13.07 -30.98 -6.89
CA TYR A 196 12.00 -31.90 -7.28
C TYR A 196 10.71 -31.15 -7.67
N ASN A 197 10.29 -30.17 -6.87
CA ASN A 197 9.09 -29.38 -7.19
C ASN A 197 9.25 -28.62 -8.51
N ILE A 198 10.41 -28.04 -8.76
CA ILE A 198 10.69 -27.32 -10.01
C ILE A 198 10.74 -28.27 -11.20
N ALA A 199 11.37 -29.43 -11.08
CA ALA A 199 11.39 -30.48 -12.10
C ALA A 199 9.95 -30.76 -12.57
N ARG A 200 9.06 -31.07 -11.61
CA ARG A 200 7.65 -31.35 -11.88
C ARG A 200 6.92 -30.18 -12.54
N LEU A 201 7.17 -28.95 -12.07
CA LEU A 201 6.53 -27.74 -12.63
C LEU A 201 7.03 -27.36 -14.04
N ARG A 202 8.24 -27.80 -14.41
CA ARG A 202 8.84 -27.56 -15.72
C ARG A 202 8.62 -28.71 -16.71
N GLY A 203 8.31 -29.92 -16.25
CA GLY A 203 8.33 -31.09 -17.11
C GLY A 203 9.75 -31.61 -17.37
N ASP A 204 10.73 -31.23 -16.54
CA ASP A 204 12.16 -31.40 -16.83
C ASP A 204 12.80 -32.46 -15.92
N LYS A 205 12.94 -33.67 -16.45
CA LYS A 205 13.53 -34.83 -15.75
C LYS A 205 15.03 -34.67 -15.47
N GLU A 206 15.75 -33.83 -16.21
CA GLU A 206 17.18 -33.63 -16.00
C GLU A 206 17.48 -32.96 -14.66
N ILE A 207 16.54 -32.16 -14.14
CA ILE A 207 16.64 -31.56 -12.80
C ILE A 207 16.68 -32.64 -11.72
N CYS A 208 16.02 -33.79 -11.90
CA CYS A 208 16.06 -34.89 -10.92
C CYS A 208 17.48 -35.41 -10.69
N LYS A 209 18.33 -35.40 -11.73
CA LYS A 209 19.73 -35.86 -11.62
C LYS A 209 20.57 -34.97 -10.69
N GLN A 210 20.13 -33.73 -10.44
CA GLN A 210 20.81 -32.79 -9.54
C GLN A 210 20.42 -32.96 -8.06
N ILE A 211 19.53 -33.92 -7.75
CA ILE A 211 19.07 -34.22 -6.40
C ILE A 211 20.08 -35.16 -5.73
N GLY A 212 20.61 -34.74 -4.57
CA GLY A 212 21.63 -35.49 -3.84
C GLY A 212 21.06 -36.64 -3.00
N THR A 213 19.91 -36.41 -2.36
CA THR A 213 19.22 -37.39 -1.53
C THR A 213 18.60 -38.47 -2.41
N ARG A 214 19.18 -39.67 -2.35
CA ARG A 214 18.78 -40.83 -3.20
C ARG A 214 17.27 -41.07 -3.24
N ILE A 215 16.61 -41.09 -2.08
CA ILE A 215 15.17 -41.37 -1.98
C ILE A 215 14.34 -40.29 -2.71
N ILE A 216 14.71 -39.02 -2.58
CA ILE A 216 14.01 -37.91 -3.25
C ILE A 216 14.28 -37.96 -4.77
N ARG A 217 15.51 -38.30 -5.18
CA ARG A 217 15.87 -38.43 -6.60
C ARG A 217 15.08 -39.55 -7.28
N GLU A 218 15.08 -40.75 -6.70
CA GLU A 218 14.34 -41.90 -7.23
C GLU A 218 12.84 -41.58 -7.33
N SER A 219 12.28 -40.90 -6.31
CA SER A 219 10.89 -40.43 -6.33
C SER A 219 10.64 -39.39 -7.44
N CYS A 220 11.57 -38.46 -7.66
CA CYS A 220 11.49 -37.47 -8.74
C CYS A 220 11.47 -38.15 -10.12
N GLU A 221 12.41 -39.06 -10.37
CA GLU A 221 12.57 -39.73 -11.66
C GLU A 221 11.39 -40.65 -12.02
N ALA A 222 10.72 -41.23 -11.02
CA ALA A 222 9.56 -42.10 -11.20
C ALA A 222 8.27 -41.36 -11.62
N ASN A 223 8.21 -40.04 -11.47
CA ASN A 223 7.05 -39.22 -11.85
C ASN A 223 7.14 -38.66 -13.29
N PHE A 224 8.10 -39.15 -14.10
CA PHE A 224 8.32 -38.80 -15.51
C PHE A 224 8.55 -40.03 -16.38
#